data_AF-A0A0K1EGS2-F1
#
_entry.id   AF-A0A0K1EGS2-F1
#
_cell.length_a   1.000
_cell.length_b   1.000
_cell.length_c   1.000
_cell.angle_alpha   90.00
_cell.angle_beta   90.00
_cell.angle_gamma   90.00
#
_symmetry.space_group_name_H-M   'P 1'
#
loop_
_entity.id
_entity.type
_entity.pdbx_description
1 polymer ?
#
loop_
_entity_poly.entity_id
_entity_poly.type
_entity_poly.pdbx_seq_one_letter_code
_entity_poly.pdbx_strand_id
1 'polypeptide(L)'
;MGLEAKREGSFPEAGAPLLAVAGLARPARNASGRWFDAIDPDAPPPQRPRSWPWPPFFVAALLFVALGQGLARIIVPLILAGLGGVVRYLGIRARRRAVALPEKRGLHLAGGRLTYHGRKGQPPAVLLDENQLFGVTLLASPRRERVVVLLSSPSGTFYIGAGFGPATRRAFAPLIEGATIVTADEGGLSAIGPDGEPLLLAPDAFATLLDQLTALSPGCRERFLLTDARGLTVGLEGHELRAGGRTFDLRASIEWRAFVFQEPIGQAVALYQGTWIRQGTNEIVLVCLMPGLTPSPEGEGVSLASLDRRALRDLRLMQGPPEDPPPTEQRVAVDRLVMLPIRSALDKAPRPTAQPPRARC
;
A
#
# COMPACT_ATOMS: atom_id res chain seq x y z
N MET A 1 20.78 -58.70 -14.12
CA MET A 1 20.16 -57.86 -13.09
C MET A 1 19.96 -56.47 -13.69
N GLY A 2 18.80 -56.21 -14.26
CA GLY A 2 18.38 -54.90 -14.76
C GLY A 2 17.03 -54.59 -14.12
N LEU A 3 16.95 -53.48 -13.39
CA LEU A 3 15.73 -53.03 -12.73
C LEU A 3 15.02 -52.03 -13.66
N GLU A 4 13.96 -52.50 -14.32
CA GLU A 4 12.98 -51.67 -15.00
C GLU A 4 12.15 -50.90 -13.96
N ALA A 5 12.23 -49.58 -13.98
CA ALA A 5 11.38 -48.70 -13.18
C ALA A 5 10.10 -48.40 -13.96
N LYS A 6 9.06 -49.20 -13.70
CA LYS A 6 7.67 -48.88 -14.07
C LYS A 6 7.06 -47.99 -12.98
N ARG A 7 6.78 -46.72 -13.30
CA ARG A 7 5.86 -45.88 -12.52
C ARG A 7 4.94 -45.12 -13.47
N GLU A 8 3.83 -45.76 -13.80
CA GLU A 8 2.57 -45.10 -14.11
C GLU A 8 1.99 -44.53 -12.81
N GLY A 9 1.60 -43.26 -12.84
CA GLY A 9 0.94 -42.58 -11.75
C GLY A 9 0.54 -41.19 -12.23
N SER A 10 -0.57 -41.12 -12.96
CA SER A 10 -1.22 -39.84 -13.28
C SER A 10 -1.70 -39.22 -11.96
N PHE A 11 -1.23 -38.01 -11.69
CA PHE A 11 -1.79 -37.19 -10.63
C PHE A 11 -3.09 -36.56 -11.14
N PRO A 12 -4.17 -36.51 -10.33
CA PRO A 12 -5.34 -35.72 -10.67
C PRO A 12 -4.95 -34.24 -10.70
N GLU A 13 -5.32 -33.56 -11.77
CA GLU A 13 -5.14 -32.13 -11.97
C GLU A 13 -5.58 -31.35 -10.73
N ALA A 14 -4.64 -30.58 -10.18
CA ALA A 14 -4.92 -29.58 -9.17
C ALA A 14 -5.93 -28.57 -9.75
N GLY A 15 -7.04 -28.42 -9.02
CA GLY A 15 -8.02 -27.32 -9.06
C GLY A 15 -8.02 -26.44 -10.31
N ALA A 16 -9.05 -26.62 -11.13
CA ALA A 16 -9.40 -25.71 -12.22
C ALA A 16 -9.31 -24.23 -11.78
N PRO A 17 -8.69 -23.34 -12.58
CA PRO A 17 -8.78 -21.91 -12.34
C PRO A 17 -10.25 -21.48 -12.50
N LEU A 18 -10.80 -20.83 -11.48
CA LEU A 18 -12.07 -20.11 -11.55
C LEU A 18 -11.92 -18.89 -12.47
N LEU A 19 -11.90 -19.15 -13.78
CA LEU A 19 -12.05 -18.16 -14.84
C LEU A 19 -13.29 -18.50 -15.68
N ALA A 20 -14.47 -18.26 -15.12
CA ALA A 20 -15.71 -18.13 -15.91
C ALA A 20 -16.87 -17.68 -15.01
N VAL A 21 -16.93 -16.38 -14.69
CA VAL A 21 -18.22 -15.74 -14.42
C VAL A 21 -18.38 -14.61 -15.42
N ALA A 22 -19.51 -14.65 -16.12
CA ALA A 22 -19.79 -13.95 -17.35
C ALA A 22 -19.55 -12.44 -17.29
N GLY A 23 -18.84 -11.95 -18.31
CA GLY A 23 -18.66 -10.53 -18.58
C GLY A 23 -19.99 -9.89 -18.96
N LEU A 24 -20.58 -9.16 -18.00
CA LEU A 24 -21.48 -8.06 -18.32
C LEU A 24 -20.61 -6.93 -18.85
N ALA A 25 -20.72 -6.66 -20.15
CA ALA A 25 -20.08 -5.54 -20.82
C ALA A 25 -20.48 -4.24 -20.08
N ARG A 26 -19.54 -3.68 -19.31
CA ARG A 26 -19.72 -2.39 -18.65
C ARG A 26 -19.61 -1.28 -19.70
N PRO A 27 -20.45 -0.24 -19.64
CA PRO A 27 -20.36 0.90 -20.54
C PRO A 27 -19.00 1.56 -20.40
N ALA A 28 -18.42 1.95 -21.55
CA ALA A 28 -17.12 2.61 -21.65
C ALA A 28 -17.11 3.88 -20.77
N ARG A 29 -16.51 3.78 -19.57
CA ARG A 29 -16.25 4.93 -18.72
C ARG A 29 -15.25 5.83 -19.44
N ASN A 30 -15.58 7.12 -19.55
CA ASN A 30 -14.70 8.17 -20.08
C ASN A 30 -13.28 8.00 -19.53
N ALA A 31 -12.36 7.60 -20.41
CA ALA A 31 -11.01 7.15 -20.10
C ALA A 31 -10.04 8.33 -19.92
N SER A 32 -10.41 9.33 -19.12
CA SER A 32 -9.42 10.31 -18.67
C SER A 32 -8.51 9.62 -17.65
N GLY A 33 -7.36 9.15 -18.11
CA GLY A 33 -6.32 8.60 -17.23
C GLY A 33 -5.92 9.62 -16.17
N ARG A 34 -5.72 9.15 -14.94
CA ARG A 34 -5.25 9.99 -13.84
C ARG A 34 -3.80 9.66 -13.50
N TRP A 35 -3.00 10.70 -13.38
CA TRP A 35 -1.61 10.59 -13.01
C TRP A 35 -1.40 10.94 -11.53
N PHE A 36 -0.53 10.20 -10.85
CA PHE A 36 -0.11 10.41 -9.47
C PHE A 36 1.41 10.52 -9.42
N ASP A 37 1.90 11.71 -9.09
CA ASP A 37 3.33 11.99 -9.01
C ASP A 37 3.95 11.30 -7.80
N ALA A 38 5.04 10.55 -8.03
CA ALA A 38 5.88 10.06 -6.94
C ALA A 38 6.65 11.24 -6.33
N ILE A 39 6.63 11.33 -5.01
CA ILE A 39 7.44 12.27 -4.24
C ILE A 39 8.80 11.65 -4.03
N ASP A 40 9.82 12.45 -4.33
CA ASP A 40 11.18 12.18 -3.89
C ASP A 40 11.31 12.57 -2.40
N PRO A 41 11.56 11.62 -1.49
CA PRO A 41 11.67 11.91 -0.05
C PRO A 41 12.82 12.86 0.28
N ASP A 42 13.87 12.88 -0.56
CA ASP A 42 15.05 13.72 -0.36
C ASP A 42 14.93 15.08 -1.06
N ALA A 43 13.86 15.28 -1.84
CA ALA A 43 13.63 16.57 -2.47
C ALA A 43 13.30 17.63 -1.40
N PRO A 44 13.94 18.82 -1.46
CA PRO A 44 13.60 19.90 -0.55
C PRO A 44 12.11 20.24 -0.67
N PRO A 45 11.43 20.56 0.44
CA PRO A 45 10.01 20.86 0.43
C PRO A 45 9.73 21.92 -0.65
N PRO A 46 8.65 21.78 -1.44
CA PRO A 46 8.37 22.71 -2.52
C PRO A 46 8.34 24.11 -1.92
N GLN A 47 9.32 24.93 -2.32
CA GLN A 47 9.34 26.32 -1.90
C GLN A 47 8.02 26.90 -2.36
N ARG A 48 7.14 27.25 -1.41
CA ARG A 48 5.87 27.92 -1.72
C ARG A 48 6.21 28.99 -2.75
N PRO A 49 5.52 29.03 -3.91
CA PRO A 49 5.85 29.99 -4.95
C PRO A 49 5.89 31.33 -4.25
N ARG A 50 7.12 31.88 -4.13
CA ARG A 50 7.39 33.10 -3.41
C ARG A 50 6.46 34.09 -4.08
N SER A 51 5.37 34.43 -3.41
CA SER A 51 4.30 35.24 -3.98
C SER A 51 4.98 36.56 -4.28
N TRP A 52 5.45 36.70 -5.51
CA TRP A 52 6.35 37.77 -5.89
C TRP A 52 5.53 39.02 -5.64
N PRO A 53 5.84 39.81 -4.60
CA PRO A 53 5.10 41.03 -4.37
C PRO A 53 5.33 41.82 -5.64
N TRP A 54 4.25 42.08 -6.39
CA TRP A 54 4.33 42.82 -7.64
C TRP A 54 5.22 44.03 -7.36
N PRO A 55 6.38 44.15 -8.03
CA PRO A 55 7.40 45.09 -7.58
C PRO A 55 6.78 46.49 -7.56
N PRO A 56 6.91 47.25 -6.46
CA PRO A 56 6.37 48.61 -6.34
C PRO A 56 6.87 49.55 -7.45
N PHE A 57 7.93 49.14 -8.16
CA PHE A 57 8.44 49.76 -9.38
C PHE A 57 7.41 49.85 -10.52
N PHE A 58 6.46 48.91 -10.66
CA PHE A 58 5.40 49.01 -11.69
C PHE A 58 4.44 50.16 -11.37
N VAL A 59 4.11 50.35 -10.10
CA VAL A 59 3.23 51.44 -9.64
C VAL A 59 3.98 52.78 -9.72
N ALA A 60 5.25 52.82 -9.32
CA ALA A 60 6.10 54.01 -9.40
C ALA A 60 6.35 54.46 -10.86
N ALA A 61 6.58 53.53 -11.78
CA ALA A 61 6.74 53.83 -13.20
C ALA A 61 5.46 54.41 -13.82
N LEU A 62 4.28 53.87 -13.47
CA LEU A 62 2.99 54.41 -13.91
C LEU A 62 2.74 55.83 -13.37
N LEU A 63 3.13 56.11 -12.12
CA LEU A 63 3.04 57.44 -11.51
C LEU A 63 3.99 58.46 -12.18
N PHE A 64 5.22 58.05 -12.51
CA PHE A 64 6.17 58.92 -13.22
C PHE A 64 5.69 59.30 -14.62
N VAL A 65 5.01 58.39 -15.32
CA VAL A 65 4.40 58.65 -16.63
C VAL A 65 3.20 59.60 -16.52
N ALA A 66 2.44 59.54 -15.44
CA ALA A 66 1.29 60.43 -15.22
C ALA A 66 1.70 61.89 -14.91
N LEU A 67 2.82 62.10 -14.22
CA LEU A 67 3.28 63.42 -13.76
C LEU A 67 4.20 64.17 -14.74
N GLY A 68 4.76 63.53 -15.76
CA GLY A 68 5.60 64.20 -16.77
C GLY A 68 4.79 65.07 -17.75
N GLN A 69 5.08 66.38 -17.80
CA GLN A 69 4.55 67.31 -18.81
C GLN A 69 5.50 67.39 -20.02
N GLY A 70 5.04 66.96 -21.20
CA GLY A 70 5.77 67.07 -22.47
C GLY A 70 5.71 65.81 -23.34
N LEU A 71 6.34 65.86 -24.53
CA LEU A 71 6.46 64.81 -25.58
C LEU A 71 6.76 63.38 -25.07
N ALA A 72 7.24 63.25 -23.83
CA ALA A 72 7.36 62.00 -23.08
C ALA A 72 6.06 61.20 -22.92
N ARG A 73 4.87 61.84 -22.97
CA ARG A 73 3.57 61.17 -22.84
C ARG A 73 3.24 60.20 -23.97
N ILE A 74 3.82 60.38 -25.16
CA ILE A 74 3.55 59.52 -26.31
C ILE A 74 4.62 58.44 -26.45
N ILE A 75 5.89 58.79 -26.22
CA ILE A 75 7.01 57.88 -26.45
C ILE A 75 7.12 56.81 -25.35
N VAL A 76 6.93 57.18 -24.08
CA VAL A 76 7.10 56.26 -22.95
C VAL A 76 6.09 55.10 -22.93
N PRO A 77 4.76 55.29 -23.15
CA PRO A 77 3.84 54.16 -23.19
C PRO A 77 4.11 53.21 -24.37
N LEU A 78 4.64 53.71 -25.49
CA LEU A 78 4.98 52.91 -26.66
C LEU A 78 6.21 52.02 -26.39
N ILE A 79 7.23 52.56 -25.73
CA ILE A 79 8.41 51.80 -25.29
C ILE A 79 8.02 50.76 -24.21
N LEU A 80 7.18 51.12 -23.25
CA LEU A 80 6.69 50.20 -22.21
C LEU A 80 5.79 49.09 -22.79
N ALA A 81 4.94 49.40 -23.77
CA ALA A 81 4.14 48.40 -24.47
C ALA A 81 5.03 47.46 -25.31
N GLY A 82 6.07 47.99 -25.96
CA GLY A 82 7.07 47.21 -26.68
C GLY A 82 7.87 46.28 -25.76
N LEU A 83 8.40 46.79 -24.65
CA LEU A 83 9.12 45.99 -23.65
C LEU A 83 8.20 44.96 -22.99
N GLY A 84 6.97 45.34 -22.64
CA GLY A 84 5.97 44.42 -22.10
C GLY A 84 5.62 43.31 -23.09
N GLY A 85 5.49 43.64 -24.38
CA GLY A 85 5.28 42.69 -25.47
C GLY A 85 6.47 41.73 -25.65
N VAL A 86 7.71 42.24 -25.62
CA VAL A 86 8.93 41.42 -25.74
C VAL A 86 9.14 40.54 -24.51
N VAL A 87 8.95 41.05 -23.29
CA VAL A 87 9.03 40.26 -22.05
C VAL A 87 7.92 39.22 -21.99
N ARG A 88 6.69 39.55 -22.42
CA ARG A 88 5.58 38.59 -22.52
C ARG A 88 5.84 37.55 -23.60
N TYR A 89 6.37 37.94 -24.76
CA TYR A 89 6.70 37.04 -25.85
C TYR A 89 7.86 36.11 -25.49
N LEU A 90 8.94 36.63 -24.89
CA LEU A 90 10.05 35.84 -24.38
C LEU A 90 9.64 34.97 -23.20
N GLY A 91 8.75 35.43 -22.31
CA GLY A 91 8.17 34.63 -21.23
C GLY A 91 7.27 33.50 -21.75
N ILE A 92 6.44 33.76 -22.76
CA ILE A 92 5.63 32.73 -23.44
C ILE A 92 6.55 31.77 -24.21
N ARG A 93 7.61 32.25 -24.87
CA ARG A 93 8.55 31.42 -25.63
C ARG A 93 9.46 30.60 -24.73
N ALA A 94 9.89 31.13 -23.57
CA ALA A 94 10.61 30.38 -22.54
C ALA A 94 9.69 29.34 -21.88
N ARG A 95 8.42 29.67 -21.61
CA ARG A 95 7.40 28.69 -21.20
C ARG A 95 7.11 27.63 -22.26
N ARG A 96 7.21 27.98 -23.55
CA ARG A 96 7.01 27.04 -24.67
C ARG A 96 8.26 26.24 -25.05
N ARG A 97 9.47 26.70 -24.71
CA ARG A 97 10.75 26.02 -25.03
C ARG A 97 11.37 25.23 -23.88
N ALA A 98 10.81 25.27 -22.68
CA ALA A 98 11.27 24.46 -21.57
C ALA A 98 10.09 23.95 -20.73
N VAL A 99 9.27 23.08 -21.30
CA VAL A 99 8.63 22.00 -20.55
C VAL A 99 8.73 20.76 -21.42
N ALA A 100 9.95 20.25 -21.60
CA ALA A 100 10.06 18.80 -21.55
C ALA A 100 9.45 18.45 -20.18
N LEU A 101 8.24 17.89 -20.18
CA LEU A 101 7.63 17.39 -18.95
C LEU A 101 8.76 16.63 -18.26
N PRO A 102 9.17 17.00 -17.03
CA PRO A 102 10.11 16.16 -16.30
C PRO A 102 9.57 14.75 -16.43
N GLU A 103 10.39 13.80 -16.89
CA GLU A 103 9.97 12.42 -17.06
C GLU A 103 9.56 11.93 -15.68
N LYS A 104 8.25 12.02 -15.41
CA LYS A 104 7.75 11.96 -14.05
C LYS A 104 7.70 10.49 -13.67
N ARG A 105 8.34 10.16 -12.57
CA ARG A 105 8.13 8.89 -11.87
C ARG A 105 6.77 8.96 -11.20
N GLY A 106 5.99 7.90 -11.28
CA GLY A 106 4.64 7.93 -10.72
C GLY A 106 3.77 6.76 -11.12
N LEU A 107 2.50 6.92 -10.81
CA LEU A 107 1.45 5.95 -11.14
C LEU A 107 0.49 6.58 -12.12
N HIS A 108 0.03 5.76 -13.06
CA HIS A 108 -1.00 6.13 -14.00
C HIS A 108 -2.16 5.15 -13.89
N LEU A 109 -3.35 5.66 -13.59
CA LEU A 109 -4.58 4.89 -13.57
C LEU A 109 -5.42 5.23 -14.79
N ALA A 110 -5.47 4.34 -15.77
CA ALA A 110 -6.24 4.54 -17.00
C ALA A 110 -6.86 3.24 -17.48
N GLY A 111 -8.13 3.29 -17.91
CA GLY A 111 -8.85 2.10 -18.39
C GLY A 111 -8.84 0.95 -17.40
N GLY A 112 -8.99 1.25 -16.11
CA GLY A 112 -8.97 0.25 -15.03
C GLY A 112 -7.62 -0.41 -14.76
N ARG A 113 -6.55 0.04 -15.41
CA ARG A 113 -5.18 -0.45 -15.18
C ARG A 113 -4.38 0.56 -14.41
N LEU A 114 -3.72 0.10 -13.35
CA LEU A 114 -2.73 0.89 -12.61
C LEU A 114 -1.34 0.51 -13.12
N THR A 115 -0.67 1.43 -13.79
CA THR A 115 0.70 1.25 -14.27
C THR A 115 1.68 2.10 -13.50
N TYR A 116 2.82 1.52 -13.19
CA TYR A 116 3.97 2.20 -12.63
C TYR A 116 4.90 2.67 -13.73
N HIS A 117 5.28 3.94 -13.67
CA HIS A 117 6.26 4.56 -14.56
C HIS A 117 7.50 4.91 -13.72
N GLY A 118 8.56 4.13 -13.91
CA GLY A 118 9.84 4.28 -13.21
C GLY A 118 10.78 5.27 -13.90
N ARG A 119 12.09 5.01 -13.77
CA ARG A 119 13.14 5.82 -14.40
C ARG A 119 13.14 5.69 -15.93
N LYS A 120 13.75 6.68 -16.60
CA LYS A 120 13.91 6.70 -18.05
C LYS A 120 14.48 5.37 -18.57
N GLY A 121 13.84 4.84 -19.62
CA GLY A 121 14.29 3.62 -20.30
C GLY A 121 13.76 2.33 -19.69
N GLN A 122 13.09 2.37 -18.53
CA GLN A 122 12.36 1.21 -18.02
C GLN A 122 10.95 1.16 -18.61
N PRO A 123 10.48 -0.01 -19.10
CA PRO A 123 9.11 -0.15 -19.54
C PRO A 123 8.16 0.03 -18.34
N PRO A 124 6.96 0.62 -18.54
CA PRO A 124 5.97 0.69 -17.49
C PRO A 124 5.61 -0.70 -16.96
N ALA A 125 5.55 -0.85 -15.64
CA ALA A 125 5.13 -2.09 -15.00
C ALA A 125 3.62 -2.04 -14.70
N VAL A 126 2.87 -3.07 -15.09
CA VAL A 126 1.46 -3.18 -14.71
C VAL A 126 1.39 -3.66 -13.26
N LEU A 127 0.82 -2.85 -12.37
CA LEU A 127 0.64 -3.22 -10.97
C LEU A 127 -0.69 -3.95 -10.76
N LEU A 128 -1.70 -3.56 -11.55
CA LEU A 128 -3.07 -4.04 -11.44
C LEU A 128 -3.82 -3.87 -12.76
N ASP A 129 -4.72 -4.82 -13.01
CA ASP A 129 -5.72 -4.80 -14.08
C ASP A 129 -7.11 -5.02 -13.47
N GLU A 130 -8.09 -4.15 -13.77
CA GLU A 130 -9.46 -4.25 -13.24
C GLU A 130 -10.17 -5.56 -13.59
N ASN A 131 -9.73 -6.24 -14.65
CA ASN A 131 -10.29 -7.51 -15.07
C ASN A 131 -9.82 -8.69 -14.18
N GLN A 132 -8.91 -8.42 -13.25
CA GLN A 132 -8.39 -9.39 -12.29
C GLN A 132 -8.76 -8.98 -10.87
N LEU A 133 -8.90 -9.99 -10.00
CA LEU A 133 -9.09 -9.73 -8.58
C LEU A 133 -7.83 -9.10 -8.00
N PHE A 134 -8.01 -8.08 -7.17
CA PHE A 134 -6.92 -7.44 -6.43
C PHE A 134 -7.37 -7.06 -5.03
N GLY A 135 -6.40 -6.95 -4.13
CA GLY A 135 -6.56 -6.57 -2.74
C GLY A 135 -5.74 -5.33 -2.38
N VAL A 136 -6.23 -4.57 -1.41
CA VAL A 136 -5.64 -3.33 -0.91
C VAL A 136 -5.60 -3.41 0.60
N THR A 137 -4.43 -3.63 1.19
CA THR A 137 -4.27 -3.63 2.65
C THR A 137 -3.55 -2.35 3.08
N LEU A 138 -4.14 -1.62 4.03
CA LEU A 138 -3.50 -0.44 4.62
C LEU A 138 -2.68 -0.83 5.83
N LEU A 139 -1.41 -0.46 5.79
CA LEU A 139 -0.43 -0.69 6.84
C LEU A 139 0.06 0.66 7.33
N ALA A 140 0.30 0.80 8.62
CA ALA A 140 0.81 2.04 9.20
C ALA A 140 1.94 1.76 10.19
N SER A 141 2.89 2.68 10.22
CA SER A 141 3.87 2.79 11.32
C SER A 141 3.16 2.97 12.67
N PRO A 142 3.79 2.61 13.80
CA PRO A 142 3.19 2.76 15.14
C PRO A 142 2.77 4.19 15.48
N ARG A 143 3.54 5.19 15.01
CA ARG A 143 3.24 6.62 15.18
C ARG A 143 2.25 7.17 14.13
N ARG A 144 1.84 6.31 13.18
CA ARG A 144 0.96 6.64 12.04
C ARG A 144 1.48 7.82 11.19
N GLU A 145 2.79 8.03 11.19
CA GLU A 145 3.45 9.06 10.38
C GLU A 145 3.72 8.59 8.96
N ARG A 146 3.69 7.28 8.75
CA ARG A 146 3.73 6.64 7.44
C ARG A 146 2.60 5.64 7.32
N VAL A 147 1.89 5.69 6.19
CA VAL A 147 0.91 4.70 5.78
C VAL A 147 1.32 4.15 4.43
N VAL A 148 1.22 2.84 4.27
CA VAL A 148 1.54 2.12 3.05
C VAL A 148 0.32 1.29 2.61
N VAL A 149 0.01 1.36 1.33
CA VAL A 149 -0.85 0.39 0.65
C VAL A 149 0.00 -0.78 0.21
N LEU A 150 -0.33 -1.96 0.74
CA LEU A 150 0.01 -3.25 0.16
C LEU A 150 -1.04 -3.57 -0.90
N LEU A 151 -0.66 -3.42 -2.17
CA LEU A 151 -1.48 -3.80 -3.32
C LEU A 151 -1.11 -5.24 -3.71
N SER A 152 -2.08 -6.14 -3.68
CA SER A 152 -1.87 -7.54 -4.03
C SER A 152 -2.71 -7.93 -5.24
N SER A 153 -2.08 -8.42 -6.30
CA SER A 153 -2.72 -8.85 -7.55
C SER A 153 -2.01 -10.09 -8.13
N PRO A 154 -2.56 -10.74 -9.16
CA PRO A 154 -1.85 -11.83 -9.86
C PRO A 154 -0.52 -11.39 -10.47
N SER A 155 -0.33 -10.08 -10.72
CA SER A 155 0.94 -9.52 -11.19
C SER A 155 1.99 -9.41 -10.06
N GLY A 156 1.58 -9.53 -8.81
CA GLY A 156 2.45 -9.52 -7.65
C GLY A 156 1.97 -8.61 -6.52
N THR A 157 2.88 -8.34 -5.60
CA THR A 157 2.66 -7.49 -4.44
C THR A 157 3.46 -6.21 -4.58
N PHE A 158 2.79 -5.07 -4.47
CA PHE A 158 3.38 -3.75 -4.66
C PHE A 158 3.07 -2.84 -3.48
N TYR A 159 3.99 -1.92 -3.20
CA TYR A 159 3.88 -1.02 -2.07
C TYR A 159 3.83 0.43 -2.53
N ILE A 160 2.87 1.18 -2.00
CA ILE A 160 2.72 2.61 -2.29
C ILE A 160 2.57 3.31 -0.94
N GLY A 161 3.44 4.28 -0.65
CA GLY A 161 3.47 4.94 0.65
C GLY A 161 2.97 6.38 0.61
N ALA A 162 2.67 6.92 1.78
CA ALA A 162 2.49 8.35 2.01
C ALA A 162 2.94 8.73 3.43
N GLY A 163 3.55 9.91 3.55
CA GLY A 163 3.95 10.50 4.81
C GLY A 163 2.89 11.46 5.37
N PHE A 164 2.58 11.33 6.66
CA PHE A 164 1.57 12.11 7.36
C PHE A 164 2.20 12.86 8.55
N GLY A 165 2.44 14.16 8.36
CA GLY A 165 2.79 15.07 9.45
C GLY A 165 1.61 15.35 10.39
N PRO A 166 1.80 16.10 11.48
CA PRO A 166 0.75 16.35 12.48
C PRO A 166 -0.55 16.95 11.91
N ALA A 167 -0.45 17.90 10.97
CA ALA A 167 -1.62 18.54 10.36
C ALA A 167 -2.37 17.58 9.42
N THR A 168 -1.65 16.86 8.55
CA THR A 168 -2.26 15.91 7.61
C THR A 168 -2.80 14.67 8.33
N ARG A 169 -2.17 14.22 9.44
CA ARG A 169 -2.74 13.13 10.27
C ARG A 169 -4.14 13.44 10.77
N ARG A 170 -4.42 14.70 11.16
CA ARG A 170 -5.76 15.11 11.57
C ARG A 170 -6.74 15.15 10.39
N ALA A 171 -6.31 15.70 9.26
CA ALA A 171 -7.14 15.79 8.05
C ALA A 171 -7.53 14.41 7.47
N PHE A 172 -6.62 13.43 7.56
CA PHE A 172 -6.79 12.08 7.02
C PHE A 172 -7.03 11.02 8.10
N ALA A 173 -7.46 11.42 9.31
CA ALA A 173 -7.67 10.49 10.42
C ALA A 173 -8.54 9.27 10.05
N PRO A 174 -9.67 9.39 9.32
CA PRO A 174 -10.49 8.23 8.97
C PRO A 174 -9.77 7.18 8.10
N LEU A 175 -8.91 7.64 7.18
CA LEU A 175 -8.10 6.77 6.33
C LEU A 175 -7.04 6.06 7.18
N ILE A 176 -6.34 6.82 8.02
CA ILE A 176 -5.25 6.32 8.85
C ILE A 176 -5.79 5.34 9.91
N GLU A 177 -6.93 5.61 10.52
CA GLU A 177 -7.55 4.75 11.53
C GLU A 177 -7.85 3.35 10.99
N GLY A 178 -8.17 3.23 9.70
CA GLY A 178 -8.41 1.96 9.02
C GLY A 178 -7.14 1.17 8.70
N ALA A 179 -5.95 1.72 8.94
CA ALA A 179 -4.68 1.04 8.71
C ALA A 179 -4.26 0.18 9.91
N THR A 180 -3.76 -1.01 9.60
CA THR A 180 -3.21 -1.98 10.54
C THR A 180 -1.81 -1.56 10.98
N ILE A 181 -1.51 -1.59 12.28
CA ILE A 181 -0.21 -1.15 12.78
C ILE A 181 0.85 -2.25 12.64
N VAL A 182 1.96 -1.96 11.93
CA VAL A 182 3.08 -2.88 11.77
C VAL A 182 4.29 -2.33 12.51
N THR A 183 4.81 -3.07 13.49
CA THR A 183 5.77 -2.54 14.47
C THR A 183 7.24 -2.74 14.13
N ALA A 184 7.58 -3.48 13.07
CA ALA A 184 8.98 -3.87 12.83
C ALA A 184 9.33 -4.23 11.38
N ASP A 185 8.46 -3.94 10.41
CA ASP A 185 8.75 -4.15 8.99
C ASP A 185 9.12 -2.85 8.29
N GLU A 186 10.37 -2.42 8.47
CA GLU A 186 10.88 -1.23 7.79
C GLU A 186 10.91 -1.42 6.26
N GLY A 187 11.11 -2.64 5.76
CA GLY A 187 11.14 -2.93 4.33
C GLY A 187 9.79 -2.68 3.66
N GLY A 188 8.72 -3.27 4.20
CA GLY A 188 7.35 -3.04 3.74
C GLY A 188 6.91 -1.59 3.91
N LEU A 189 7.27 -0.95 5.03
CA LEU A 189 6.94 0.45 5.29
C LEU A 189 7.80 1.44 4.49
N SER A 190 8.89 1.02 3.84
CA SER A 190 9.67 1.88 2.94
C SER A 190 8.99 2.08 1.58
N ALA A 191 7.96 1.29 1.29
CA ALA A 191 7.17 1.37 0.07
C ALA A 191 8.02 1.35 -1.21
N ILE A 192 8.94 0.40 -1.31
CA ILE A 192 9.85 0.30 -2.45
C ILE A 192 9.07 -0.09 -3.71
N GLY A 193 9.21 0.74 -4.76
CA GLY A 193 8.60 0.51 -6.06
C GLY A 193 9.37 -0.53 -6.89
N PRO A 194 8.84 -0.93 -8.06
CA PRO A 194 9.49 -1.90 -8.95
C PRO A 194 10.91 -1.52 -9.42
N ASP A 195 11.30 -0.24 -9.32
CA ASP A 195 12.62 0.26 -9.67
C ASP A 195 13.62 0.25 -8.50
N GLY A 196 13.23 -0.26 -7.34
CA GLY A 196 14.08 -0.31 -6.13
C GLY A 196 14.08 0.98 -5.31
N GLU A 197 13.34 2.01 -5.73
CA GLU A 197 13.28 3.30 -5.06
C GLU A 197 11.97 3.48 -4.27
N PRO A 198 11.93 4.27 -3.17
CA PRO A 198 10.69 4.53 -2.43
C PRO A 198 9.61 5.17 -3.31
N LEU A 199 8.43 4.55 -3.39
CA LEU A 199 7.26 5.04 -4.12
C LEU A 199 6.29 5.70 -3.14
N LEU A 200 6.52 6.98 -2.88
CA LEU A 200 5.71 7.79 -1.98
C LEU A 200 4.82 8.75 -2.76
N LEU A 201 3.58 8.97 -2.29
CA LEU A 201 2.65 9.94 -2.84
C LEU A 201 2.35 11.04 -1.81
N ALA A 202 1.88 12.19 -2.30
CA ALA A 202 1.28 13.20 -1.43
C ALA A 202 0.03 12.63 -0.74
N PRO A 203 -0.27 13.00 0.53
CA PRO A 203 -1.45 12.51 1.24
C PRO A 203 -2.77 12.63 0.46
N ASP A 204 -3.03 13.76 -0.20
CA ASP A 204 -4.23 13.96 -1.03
C ASP A 204 -4.26 13.01 -2.24
N ALA A 205 -3.12 12.84 -2.90
CA ALA A 205 -2.97 11.96 -4.06
C ALA A 205 -3.14 10.49 -3.66
N PHE A 206 -2.58 10.10 -2.53
CA PHE A 206 -2.70 8.78 -1.93
C PHE A 206 -4.15 8.43 -1.56
N ALA A 207 -4.83 9.34 -0.85
CA ALA A 207 -6.24 9.18 -0.50
C ALA A 207 -7.10 9.05 -1.77
N THR A 208 -6.84 9.90 -2.76
CA THR A 208 -7.61 9.84 -4.01
C THR A 208 -7.35 8.55 -4.79
N LEU A 209 -6.12 8.03 -4.80
CA LEU A 209 -5.81 6.74 -5.42
C LEU A 209 -6.61 5.63 -4.76
N LEU A 210 -6.68 5.60 -3.43
CA LEU A 210 -7.46 4.63 -2.68
C LEU A 210 -8.95 4.68 -2.99
N ASP A 211 -9.51 5.88 -3.10
CA ASP A 211 -10.92 6.06 -3.48
C ASP A 211 -11.17 5.52 -4.89
N GLN A 212 -10.25 5.77 -5.82
CA GLN A 212 -10.35 5.25 -7.19
C GLN A 212 -10.22 3.72 -7.25
N LEU A 213 -9.28 3.12 -6.50
CA LEU A 213 -9.16 1.66 -6.41
C LEU A 213 -10.40 1.02 -5.79
N THR A 214 -10.97 1.65 -4.77
CA THR A 214 -12.23 1.18 -4.14
C THR A 214 -13.40 1.30 -5.10
N ALA A 215 -13.45 2.35 -5.93
CA ALA A 215 -14.47 2.53 -6.95
C ALA A 215 -14.33 1.54 -8.14
N LEU A 216 -13.13 1.03 -8.39
CA LEU A 216 -12.89 -0.01 -9.40
C LEU A 216 -13.35 -1.39 -8.90
N SER A 217 -12.98 -1.76 -7.67
CA SER A 217 -13.37 -3.02 -7.05
C SER A 217 -13.87 -2.78 -5.62
N PRO A 218 -15.20 -2.69 -5.42
CA PRO A 218 -15.78 -2.65 -4.09
C PRO A 218 -15.32 -3.87 -3.27
N GLY A 219 -14.87 -3.64 -2.03
CA GLY A 219 -14.37 -4.70 -1.15
C GLY A 219 -12.87 -5.01 -1.32
N CYS A 220 -12.14 -4.37 -2.24
CA CYS A 220 -10.69 -4.58 -2.37
C CYS A 220 -9.92 -4.29 -1.06
N ARG A 221 -10.45 -3.40 -0.21
CA ARG A 221 -9.88 -3.06 1.10
C ARG A 221 -9.98 -4.17 2.15
N GLU A 222 -10.82 -5.17 1.90
CA GLU A 222 -11.01 -6.35 2.75
C GLU A 222 -10.42 -7.60 2.09
N ARG A 223 -9.62 -7.39 1.04
CA ARG A 223 -9.00 -8.46 0.26
C ARG A 223 -7.48 -8.35 0.32
N PHE A 224 -6.81 -9.49 0.40
CA PHE A 224 -5.41 -9.64 0.00
C PHE A 224 -5.23 -10.97 -0.71
N LEU A 225 -4.27 -11.03 -1.64
CA LEU A 225 -4.00 -12.18 -2.50
C LEU A 225 -2.50 -12.43 -2.53
N LEU A 226 -2.05 -13.46 -1.84
CA LEU A 226 -0.66 -13.88 -1.82
C LEU A 226 -0.54 -15.34 -2.24
N THR A 227 0.70 -15.76 -2.39
CA THR A 227 1.07 -17.15 -2.67
C THR A 227 2.03 -17.61 -1.58
N ASP A 228 1.81 -18.81 -1.05
CA ASP A 228 2.75 -19.42 -0.11
C ASP A 228 4.02 -19.94 -0.82
N ALA A 229 4.98 -20.44 -0.03
CA ALA A 229 6.22 -21.01 -0.56
C ALA A 229 6.02 -22.27 -1.44
N ARG A 230 4.82 -22.85 -1.46
CA ARG A 230 4.45 -24.02 -2.28
C ARG A 230 3.66 -23.63 -3.53
N GLY A 231 3.43 -22.34 -3.77
CA GLY A 231 2.64 -21.88 -4.92
C GLY A 231 1.13 -21.88 -4.68
N LEU A 232 0.64 -22.18 -3.46
CA LEU A 232 -0.78 -22.19 -3.15
C LEU A 232 -1.25 -20.80 -2.73
N THR A 233 -2.49 -20.48 -3.09
CA THR A 233 -3.09 -19.19 -2.73
C THR A 233 -3.26 -19.07 -1.21
N VAL A 234 -2.78 -17.94 -0.68
CA VAL A 234 -3.08 -17.45 0.66
C VAL A 234 -3.79 -16.11 0.49
N GLY A 235 -5.07 -16.04 0.83
CA GLY A 235 -5.84 -14.83 0.60
C GLY A 235 -7.01 -14.69 1.54
N LEU A 236 -7.38 -13.45 1.80
CA LEU A 236 -8.64 -13.10 2.43
C LEU A 236 -9.50 -12.44 1.36
N GLU A 237 -10.77 -12.83 1.25
CA GLU A 237 -11.77 -12.16 0.42
C GLU A 237 -13.06 -11.97 1.22
N GLY A 238 -13.20 -10.77 1.81
CA GLY A 238 -14.33 -10.44 2.67
C GLY A 238 -14.34 -11.32 3.93
N HIS A 239 -15.14 -12.37 3.92
CA HIS A 239 -15.26 -13.32 5.03
C HIS A 239 -14.68 -14.70 4.72
N GLU A 240 -14.00 -14.88 3.60
CA GLU A 240 -13.41 -16.16 3.24
C GLU A 240 -11.88 -16.07 3.34
N LEU A 241 -11.29 -16.90 4.19
CA LEU A 241 -9.84 -17.05 4.29
C LEU A 241 -9.42 -18.34 3.58
N ARG A 242 -8.54 -18.23 2.60
CA ARG A 242 -7.93 -19.36 1.88
C ARG A 242 -6.46 -19.46 2.28
N ALA A 243 -6.00 -20.66 2.65
CA ALA A 243 -4.60 -20.92 2.95
C ALA A 243 -4.30 -22.43 2.92
N GLY A 244 -3.15 -22.82 2.36
CA GLY A 244 -2.71 -24.21 2.31
C GLY A 244 -3.70 -25.16 1.61
N GLY A 245 -4.40 -24.66 0.58
CA GLY A 245 -5.44 -25.41 -0.14
C GLY A 245 -6.75 -25.61 0.63
N ARG A 246 -6.92 -24.96 1.78
CA ARG A 246 -8.13 -25.00 2.60
C ARG A 246 -8.84 -23.65 2.60
N THR A 247 -10.15 -23.69 2.84
CA THR A 247 -11.02 -22.52 2.93
C THR A 247 -11.69 -22.47 4.30
N PHE A 248 -11.70 -21.29 4.91
CA PHE A 248 -12.31 -21.01 6.20
C PHE A 248 -13.35 -19.90 6.03
N ASP A 249 -14.57 -20.15 6.49
CA ASP A 249 -15.66 -19.17 6.51
C ASP A 249 -15.64 -18.39 7.84
N LEU A 250 -15.27 -17.12 7.78
CA LEU A 250 -15.20 -16.22 8.94
C LEU A 250 -16.58 -15.74 9.42
N ARG A 251 -17.68 -16.12 8.75
CA ARG A 251 -19.05 -15.94 9.27
C ARG A 251 -19.47 -17.07 10.19
N ALA A 252 -18.80 -18.20 10.14
CA ALA A 252 -19.02 -19.34 11.01
C ALA A 252 -18.07 -19.32 12.21
N SER A 253 -18.40 -20.11 13.23
CA SER A 253 -17.56 -20.28 14.40
C SER A 253 -16.16 -20.78 14.00
N ILE A 254 -15.12 -20.06 14.44
CA ILE A 254 -13.73 -20.42 14.16
C ILE A 254 -12.89 -20.34 15.42
N GLU A 255 -12.01 -21.31 15.61
CA GLU A 255 -11.02 -21.29 16.67
C GLU A 255 -9.69 -20.83 16.11
N TRP A 256 -9.04 -19.92 16.82
CA TRP A 256 -7.71 -19.48 16.45
C TRP A 256 -6.91 -19.03 17.67
N ARG A 257 -5.59 -19.14 17.59
CA ARG A 257 -4.67 -18.65 18.62
C ARG A 257 -3.32 -18.26 18.00
N ALA A 258 -2.74 -17.19 18.51
CA ALA A 258 -1.37 -16.77 18.17
C ALA A 258 -0.39 -17.45 19.13
N PHE A 259 0.80 -17.79 18.63
CA PHE A 259 1.90 -18.33 19.42
C PHE A 259 3.24 -17.97 18.75
N VAL A 260 4.34 -18.22 19.44
CA VAL A 260 5.70 -18.10 18.90
C VAL A 260 6.46 -19.40 19.11
N PHE A 261 7.38 -19.72 18.22
CA PHE A 261 8.22 -20.91 18.37
C PHE A 261 9.61 -20.65 17.82
N GLN A 262 10.56 -21.47 18.25
CA GLN A 262 11.95 -21.43 17.82
C GLN A 262 12.24 -22.67 16.97
N GLU A 263 13.00 -22.50 15.89
CA GLU A 263 13.48 -23.61 15.08
C GLU A 263 14.97 -23.47 14.82
N PRO A 264 15.77 -24.52 15.10
CA PRO A 264 17.19 -24.50 14.81
C PRO A 264 17.41 -24.54 13.29
N ILE A 265 18.26 -23.64 12.78
CA ILE A 265 18.71 -23.60 11.40
C ILE A 265 20.24 -23.69 11.41
N GLY A 266 20.75 -24.92 11.40
CA GLY A 266 22.19 -25.20 11.51
C GLY A 266 22.74 -24.75 12.87
N GLN A 267 23.55 -23.69 12.85
CA GLN A 267 24.16 -23.07 14.05
C GLN A 267 23.39 -21.83 14.56
N ALA A 268 22.26 -21.48 13.93
CA ALA A 268 21.42 -20.36 14.31
C ALA A 268 20.05 -20.82 14.79
N VAL A 269 19.30 -19.92 15.45
CA VAL A 269 17.90 -20.14 15.82
C VAL A 269 17.04 -19.09 15.11
N ALA A 270 16.03 -19.54 14.37
CA ALA A 270 15.01 -18.67 13.82
C ALA A 270 13.81 -18.59 14.77
N LEU A 271 13.33 -17.38 15.00
CA LEU A 271 12.11 -17.11 15.76
C LEU A 271 10.96 -16.92 14.78
N TYR A 272 9.89 -17.67 14.99
CA TYR A 272 8.68 -17.62 14.16
C TYR A 272 7.48 -17.17 14.96
N GLN A 273 6.56 -16.51 14.26
CA GLN A 273 5.20 -16.27 14.74
C GLN A 273 4.25 -17.25 14.05
N GLY A 274 3.45 -17.94 14.86
CA GLY A 274 2.44 -18.89 14.42
C GLY A 274 1.03 -18.36 14.67
N THR A 275 0.11 -18.66 13.76
CA THR A 275 -1.33 -18.52 13.97
C THR A 275 -1.98 -19.85 13.65
N TRP A 276 -2.39 -20.57 14.69
CA TRP A 276 -3.14 -21.81 14.56
C TRP A 276 -4.61 -21.47 14.31
N ILE A 277 -5.23 -22.14 13.35
CA ILE A 277 -6.60 -21.90 12.91
C ILE A 277 -7.30 -23.24 12.73
N ARG A 278 -8.51 -23.38 13.30
CA ARG A 278 -9.33 -24.58 13.19
C ARG A 278 -10.80 -24.25 12.93
N GLN A 279 -11.38 -24.92 11.94
CA GLN A 279 -12.81 -24.88 11.64
C GLN A 279 -13.29 -26.27 11.20
N GLY A 280 -14.13 -26.91 12.01
CA GLY A 280 -14.53 -28.30 11.77
C GLY A 280 -13.33 -29.25 11.79
N THR A 281 -13.09 -29.96 10.69
CA THR A 281 -11.95 -30.86 10.47
C THR A 281 -10.74 -30.18 9.83
N ASN A 282 -10.88 -28.91 9.42
CA ASN A 282 -9.79 -28.16 8.78
C ASN A 282 -8.94 -27.48 9.85
N GLU A 283 -7.63 -27.75 9.82
CA GLU A 283 -6.66 -27.21 10.77
C GLU A 283 -5.37 -26.82 10.05
N ILE A 284 -4.91 -25.57 10.22
CA ILE A 284 -3.65 -25.07 9.67
C ILE A 284 -2.89 -24.26 10.71
N VAL A 285 -1.59 -24.11 10.46
CA VAL A 285 -0.78 -23.09 11.12
C VAL A 285 -0.19 -22.15 10.08
N LEU A 286 -0.58 -20.89 10.12
CA LEU A 286 0.10 -19.83 9.38
C LEU A 286 1.38 -19.47 10.12
N VAL A 287 2.51 -19.44 9.43
CA VAL A 287 3.81 -19.12 10.02
C VAL A 287 4.50 -18.00 9.25
N CYS A 288 5.13 -17.07 9.97
CA CYS A 288 6.02 -16.08 9.40
C CYS A 288 7.24 -15.89 10.31
N LEU A 289 8.34 -15.42 9.75
CA LEU A 289 9.50 -15.04 10.55
C LEU A 289 9.12 -13.88 11.48
N MET A 290 9.53 -13.97 12.73
CA MET A 290 9.40 -12.86 13.66
C MET A 290 10.33 -11.74 13.20
N PRO A 291 9.90 -10.47 13.26
CA PRO A 291 10.81 -9.36 13.04
C PRO A 291 12.07 -9.49 13.91
N GLY A 292 13.22 -9.11 13.35
CA GLY A 292 14.45 -9.01 14.12
C GLY A 292 14.23 -8.12 15.34
N LEU A 293 14.55 -8.62 16.53
CA LEU A 293 14.48 -7.88 17.79
C LEU A 293 15.61 -6.83 17.93
N THR A 294 16.38 -6.60 16.86
CA THR A 294 17.42 -5.57 16.86
C THR A 294 16.76 -4.22 17.08
N PRO A 295 17.01 -3.54 18.22
CA PRO A 295 16.46 -2.22 18.45
C PRO A 295 16.94 -1.30 17.32
N SER A 296 16.00 -0.66 16.63
CA SER A 296 16.34 0.36 15.65
C SER A 296 17.07 1.49 16.39
N PRO A 297 18.28 1.89 15.97
CA PRO A 297 19.08 2.90 16.67
C PRO A 297 18.43 4.29 16.69
N GLU A 298 17.37 4.53 15.90
CA GLU A 298 16.71 5.83 15.76
C GLU A 298 15.41 6.00 16.57
N GLY A 299 14.98 4.97 17.32
CA GLY A 299 13.65 4.99 17.95
C GLY A 299 13.68 4.83 19.46
N GLU A 300 13.55 5.95 20.20
CA GLU A 300 12.90 5.92 21.51
C GLU A 300 11.63 5.06 21.40
N GLY A 301 11.60 3.96 22.14
CA GLY A 301 10.48 3.02 22.15
C GLY A 301 9.17 3.79 22.23
N VAL A 302 8.25 3.52 21.30
CA VAL A 302 6.95 4.20 21.30
C VAL A 302 6.28 3.91 22.63
N SER A 303 6.17 4.95 23.47
CA SER A 303 5.53 4.83 24.77
C SER A 303 4.13 4.26 24.58
N LEU A 304 3.82 3.16 25.27
CA LEU A 304 2.51 2.50 25.22
C LEU A 304 1.37 3.48 25.56
N ALA A 305 1.66 4.52 26.34
CA ALA A 305 0.70 5.57 26.70
C ALA A 305 0.29 6.46 25.51
N SER A 306 1.09 6.51 24.44
CA SER A 306 0.78 7.29 23.23
C SER A 306 0.06 6.48 22.15
N LEU A 307 -0.11 5.17 22.36
CA LEU A 307 -0.80 4.29 21.42
C LEU A 307 -2.32 4.36 21.59
N ASP A 308 -3.02 4.38 20.47
CA ASP A 308 -4.47 4.31 20.47
C ASP A 308 -4.98 2.88 20.76
N ARG A 309 -6.28 2.74 21.02
CA ARG A 309 -6.91 1.45 21.35
C ARG A 309 -6.77 0.40 20.24
N ARG A 310 -6.72 0.81 18.97
CA ARG A 310 -6.55 -0.13 17.84
C ARG A 310 -5.11 -0.63 17.77
N ALA A 311 -4.14 0.25 17.97
CA ALA A 311 -2.73 -0.12 18.07
C ALA A 311 -2.49 -1.08 19.24
N LEU A 312 -3.13 -0.86 20.40
CA LEU A 312 -3.07 -1.79 21.52
C LEU A 312 -3.74 -3.14 21.21
N ARG A 313 -4.90 -3.14 20.52
CA ARG A 313 -5.54 -4.37 20.03
C ARG A 313 -4.60 -5.12 19.11
N ASP A 314 -4.02 -4.44 18.11
CA ASP A 314 -3.12 -5.00 17.12
C ASP A 314 -1.86 -5.58 17.79
N LEU A 315 -1.27 -4.86 18.74
CA LEU A 315 -0.16 -5.37 19.56
C LEU A 315 -0.54 -6.64 20.32
N ARG A 316 -1.73 -6.69 20.93
CA ARG A 316 -2.23 -7.87 21.61
C ARG A 316 -2.41 -9.05 20.65
N LEU A 317 -2.90 -8.81 19.43
CA LEU A 317 -3.01 -9.84 18.40
C LEU A 317 -1.64 -10.36 17.96
N MET A 318 -0.58 -9.55 18.07
CA MET A 318 0.80 -9.97 17.75
C MET A 318 1.43 -10.85 18.84
N GLN A 319 0.95 -10.75 20.08
CA GLN A 319 1.46 -11.53 21.21
C GLN A 319 0.95 -12.97 21.19
N GLY A 320 1.84 -13.92 21.45
CA GLY A 320 1.51 -15.33 21.61
C GLY A 320 2.50 -15.98 22.58
N PRO A 321 2.06 -17.01 23.34
CA PRO A 321 2.96 -17.74 24.22
C PRO A 321 3.99 -18.54 23.39
N PRO A 322 5.14 -18.87 23.99
CA PRO A 322 6.09 -19.80 23.40
C PRO A 322 5.49 -21.21 23.38
N GLU A 323 5.62 -21.90 22.25
CA GLU A 323 5.16 -23.26 22.03
C GLU A 323 6.15 -24.07 21.20
N ASP A 324 5.94 -25.39 21.18
CA ASP A 324 6.71 -26.28 20.31
C ASP A 324 6.39 -26.00 18.83
N PRO A 325 7.38 -26.21 17.93
CA PRO A 325 7.17 -26.02 16.51
C PRO A 325 6.07 -26.98 15.99
N PRO A 326 5.09 -26.50 15.23
CA PRO A 326 4.02 -27.34 14.68
C PRO A 326 4.58 -28.30 13.62
N PRO A 327 3.89 -29.40 13.27
CA PRO A 327 4.31 -30.29 12.19
C PRO A 327 4.40 -29.57 10.84
N THR A 328 5.44 -29.85 10.04
CA THR A 328 5.75 -29.14 8.78
C THR A 328 4.64 -29.23 7.73
N GLU A 329 3.89 -30.32 7.71
CA GLU A 329 2.75 -30.55 6.83
C GLU A 329 1.58 -29.62 7.11
N GLN A 330 1.45 -29.11 8.34
CA GLN A 330 0.39 -28.17 8.75
C GLN A 330 0.78 -26.70 8.52
N ARG A 331 2.07 -26.43 8.29
CA ARG A 331 2.60 -25.07 8.15
C ARG A 331 2.29 -24.49 6.78
N VAL A 332 1.76 -23.27 6.78
CA VAL A 332 1.60 -22.42 5.61
C VAL A 332 2.42 -21.15 5.84
N ALA A 333 3.48 -20.96 5.06
CA ALA A 333 4.29 -19.76 5.15
C ALA A 333 3.52 -18.56 4.59
N VAL A 334 3.47 -17.46 5.34
CA VAL A 334 2.80 -16.23 4.94
C VAL A 334 3.72 -15.03 5.13
N ASP A 335 3.48 -13.96 4.37
CA ASP A 335 4.18 -12.70 4.57
C ASP A 335 3.83 -12.12 5.95
N ARG A 336 4.84 -11.64 6.66
CA ARG A 336 4.73 -10.94 7.94
C ARG A 336 3.70 -9.80 7.89
N LEU A 337 3.66 -9.05 6.79
CA LEU A 337 2.80 -7.88 6.64
C LEU A 337 1.31 -8.23 6.63
N VAL A 338 0.96 -9.47 6.26
CA VAL A 338 -0.44 -9.92 6.25
C VAL A 338 -0.84 -10.73 7.49
N MET A 339 0.12 -11.14 8.33
CA MET A 339 -0.17 -11.91 9.53
C MET A 339 -1.15 -11.16 10.45
N LEU A 340 -0.93 -9.87 10.67
CA LEU A 340 -1.80 -9.06 11.52
C LEU A 340 -3.17 -8.75 10.89
N PRO A 341 -3.28 -8.37 9.60
CA PRO A 341 -4.57 -8.33 8.90
C PRO A 341 -5.38 -9.63 9.04
N ILE A 342 -4.73 -10.80 8.91
CA ILE A 342 -5.38 -12.11 9.10
C ILE A 342 -5.90 -12.26 10.53
N ARG A 343 -5.06 -12.01 11.54
CA ARG A 343 -5.46 -12.09 12.95
C ARG A 343 -6.59 -11.11 13.28
N SER A 344 -6.58 -9.92 12.70
CA SER A 344 -7.65 -8.92 12.88
C SER A 344 -8.98 -9.38 12.28
N ALA A 345 -8.95 -10.10 11.14
CA ALA A 345 -10.13 -10.71 10.53
C ALA A 345 -10.64 -11.90 11.37
N LEU A 346 -9.75 -12.79 11.82
CA LEU A 346 -10.07 -13.91 12.71
C LEU A 346 -10.67 -13.44 14.06
N ASP A 347 -10.16 -12.35 14.63
CA ASP A 347 -10.67 -11.80 15.88
C ASP A 347 -12.10 -11.23 15.75
N LYS A 348 -12.50 -10.82 14.53
CA LYS A 348 -13.87 -10.37 14.24
C LYS A 348 -14.84 -11.52 13.98
N ALA A 349 -14.34 -12.72 13.70
CA ALA A 349 -15.17 -13.87 13.41
C ALA A 349 -15.91 -14.36 14.67
N PRO A 350 -17.10 -14.96 14.54
CA PRO A 350 -17.80 -15.55 15.68
C PRO A 350 -16.92 -16.59 16.37
N ARG A 351 -16.81 -16.48 17.70
CA ARG A 351 -16.12 -17.50 18.50
C ARG A 351 -17.10 -18.61 18.87
N PRO A 352 -16.63 -19.86 19.02
CA PRO A 352 -17.47 -20.90 19.59
C PRO A 352 -17.90 -20.44 20.98
N THR A 353 -19.20 -20.32 21.21
CA THR A 353 -19.72 -20.15 22.57
C THR A 353 -19.22 -21.32 23.39
N ALA A 354 -18.44 -21.04 24.43
CA ALA A 354 -18.04 -22.04 25.39
C ALA A 354 -19.32 -22.75 25.85
N GLN A 355 -19.42 -24.04 25.55
CA GLN A 355 -20.55 -24.85 26.00
C GLN A 355 -20.57 -24.73 27.53
N PRO A 356 -21.69 -24.32 28.16
CA PRO A 356 -21.75 -24.25 29.60
C PRO A 356 -21.35 -25.64 30.15
N PRO A 357 -20.55 -25.70 31.23
CA PRO A 357 -20.09 -26.97 31.77
C PRO A 357 -21.33 -27.83 32.00
N ARG A 358 -21.41 -28.98 31.31
CA ARG A 358 -22.46 -29.95 31.57
C ARG A 358 -22.37 -30.29 33.06
N ALA A 359 -23.34 -29.84 33.83
CA ALA A 359 -23.49 -30.25 35.21
C ALA A 359 -23.49 -31.77 35.20
N ARG A 360 -22.46 -32.36 35.82
CA ARG A 360 -22.45 -33.79 36.12
C ARG A 360 -23.55 -33.99 37.15
N CYS A 361 -24.68 -34.56 36.75
CA CYS A 361 -25.68 -35.10 37.66
C CYS A 361 -25.21 -36.44 38.20
#